data_AF-A0A840EIA2-F1
#
_entry.id   AF-A0A840EIA2-F1
#
_cell.length_a   1.000
_cell.length_b   1.000
_cell.length_c   1.000
_cell.angle_alpha   90.00
_cell.angle_beta   90.00
_cell.angle_gamma   90.00
#
_symmetry.space_group_name_H-M   'P 1'
#
loop_
_entity.id
_entity.type
_entity.pdbx_description
1 polymer ?
#
loop_
_entity_poly.entity_id
_entity_poly.type
_entity_poly.pdbx_seq_one_letter_code
_entity_poly.pdbx_strand_id
1 'polypeptide(L)'
;MKLIVIISTFLCLIFTSVNAQSSSLVSLEEKKEKITLEEREYLDYLIYDVPSSLSFYEEQVVRDIRKEKSIQTVEFDNVALLENIKNKKYKKDFNTACLLMVRWEKGDDLNLTKEQLKEFKSLKFLLIKSYQPVNKQLENYFTKHIKLEDRAIEIEVLYTYIGEEF
;
A
#
# COMPACT_ATOMS: atom_id res chain seq x y z
N MET A 1 33.72 -50.97 8.45
CA MET A 1 32.96 -50.04 9.32
C MET A 1 33.73 -48.73 9.49
N LYS A 2 33.62 -47.78 8.55
CA LYS A 2 33.96 -46.36 8.72
C LYS A 2 33.31 -45.58 7.57
N LEU A 3 32.01 -45.25 7.68
CA LEU A 3 31.35 -44.42 6.65
C LEU A 3 30.12 -43.64 7.12
N ILE A 4 29.86 -43.56 8.44
CA ILE A 4 28.59 -42.98 8.95
C ILE A 4 28.79 -41.60 9.62
N VAL A 5 30.01 -41.15 9.88
CA VAL A 5 30.23 -39.94 10.71
C VAL A 5 30.39 -38.65 9.90
N ILE A 6 30.47 -38.69 8.56
CA ILE A 6 30.71 -37.48 7.74
C ILE A 6 29.40 -36.79 7.28
N ILE A 7 28.22 -37.38 7.53
CA ILE A 7 26.95 -36.81 7.06
C ILE A 7 26.22 -35.97 8.14
N SER A 8 26.65 -36.00 9.41
CA SER A 8 25.92 -35.26 10.47
C SER A 8 26.32 -33.79 10.62
N THR A 9 27.39 -33.33 9.97
CA THR A 9 27.89 -31.94 10.09
C THR A 9 27.48 -31.04 8.93
N PHE A 10 26.76 -31.54 7.93
CA PHE A 10 26.39 -30.79 6.73
C PHE A 10 24.91 -30.38 6.64
N LEU A 11 24.11 -30.68 7.67
CA LEU A 11 22.66 -30.48 7.64
C LEU A 11 22.11 -29.46 8.65
N CYS A 12 22.96 -28.59 9.21
CA CYS A 12 22.55 -27.54 10.15
C CYS A 12 22.93 -26.11 9.70
N LEU A 13 23.26 -25.91 8.42
CA LEU A 13 23.66 -24.61 7.87
C LEU A 13 22.82 -24.14 6.67
N ILE A 14 21.65 -24.75 6.45
CA ILE A 14 20.69 -24.29 5.45
C ILE A 14 19.41 -23.95 6.22
N PHE A 15 18.87 -22.76 6.00
CA PHE A 15 17.65 -22.20 6.62
C PHE A 15 17.81 -21.45 7.94
N THR A 16 18.81 -20.58 8.05
CA THR A 16 18.50 -19.23 8.56
C THR A 16 17.97 -18.40 7.40
N SER A 17 16.77 -18.74 6.93
CA SER A 17 15.98 -17.79 6.16
C SER A 17 15.62 -16.68 7.12
N VAL A 18 16.45 -15.64 7.15
CA VAL A 18 16.05 -14.33 7.66
C VAL A 18 14.89 -13.92 6.76
N ASN A 19 13.68 -14.33 7.16
CA ASN A 19 12.44 -13.84 6.60
C ASN A 19 12.31 -12.40 7.07
N ALA A 20 13.07 -11.49 6.46
CA ALA A 20 12.72 -10.09 6.46
C ALA A 20 11.38 -10.02 5.73
N GLN A 21 10.30 -9.99 6.51
CA GLN A 21 8.95 -9.73 6.04
C GLN A 21 8.93 -8.28 5.58
N SER A 22 9.39 -8.07 4.36
CA SER A 22 9.38 -6.79 3.68
C SER A 22 8.05 -6.72 2.94
N SER A 23 7.04 -6.09 3.52
CA SER A 23 6.15 -5.29 2.68
C SER A 23 7.08 -4.29 1.97
N SER A 24 7.53 -4.61 0.77
CA SER A 24 8.54 -3.80 0.09
C SER A 24 7.87 -2.50 -0.26
N LEU A 25 8.19 -1.47 0.50
CA LEU A 25 7.96 -0.11 0.10
C LEU A 25 8.78 0.12 -1.17
N VAL A 26 8.12 0.40 -2.29
CA VAL A 26 8.75 0.59 -3.61
C VAL A 26 8.29 1.92 -4.18
N SER A 27 9.17 2.66 -4.85
CA SER A 27 8.73 3.86 -5.57
C SER A 27 7.80 3.49 -6.71
N LEU A 28 6.79 4.34 -7.00
CA LEU A 28 5.87 4.10 -8.10
C LEU A 28 6.62 3.98 -9.43
N GLU A 29 7.66 4.78 -9.63
CA GLU A 29 8.49 4.78 -10.83
C GLU A 29 9.24 3.45 -10.99
N GLU A 30 9.94 3.00 -9.94
CA GLU A 30 10.65 1.71 -9.94
C GLU A 30 9.69 0.53 -10.13
N LYS A 31 8.49 0.59 -9.54
CA LYS A 31 7.45 -0.42 -9.73
C LYS A 31 7.08 -0.53 -11.21
N LYS A 32 6.81 0.61 -11.87
CA LYS A 32 6.44 0.64 -13.29
C LYS A 32 7.52 0.04 -14.17
N GLU A 33 8.79 0.23 -13.86
CA GLU A 33 9.91 -0.34 -14.63
C GLU A 33 10.03 -1.86 -14.55
N LYS A 34 9.55 -2.48 -13.46
CA LYS A 34 9.74 -3.91 -13.17
C LYS A 34 8.55 -4.80 -13.55
N ILE A 35 7.39 -4.22 -13.82
CA ILE A 35 6.15 -4.95 -14.16
C ILE A 35 5.92 -5.03 -15.67
N THR A 36 4.99 -5.90 -16.05
CA THR A 36 4.54 -6.02 -17.44
C THR A 36 3.79 -4.77 -17.90
N LEU A 37 3.67 -4.59 -19.22
CA LEU A 37 2.89 -3.49 -19.79
C LEU A 37 1.43 -3.51 -19.32
N GLU A 38 0.79 -4.69 -19.29
CA GLU A 38 -0.60 -4.85 -18.84
C GLU A 38 -0.78 -4.43 -17.38
N GLU A 39 0.14 -4.84 -16.49
CA GLU A 39 0.11 -4.44 -15.08
C GLU A 39 0.34 -2.93 -14.91
N ARG A 40 1.23 -2.35 -15.72
CA ARG A 40 1.48 -0.90 -15.74
C ARG A 40 0.24 -0.13 -16.18
N GLU A 41 -0.39 -0.54 -17.28
CA GLU A 41 -1.63 0.07 -17.79
C GLU A 41 -2.76 -0.04 -16.77
N TYR A 42 -2.88 -1.17 -16.08
CA TYR A 42 -3.86 -1.31 -15.00
C TYR A 42 -3.58 -0.40 -13.80
N LEU A 43 -2.32 -0.28 -13.39
CA LEU A 43 -1.92 0.63 -12.31
C LEU A 43 -2.16 2.10 -12.70
N ASP A 44 -1.80 2.49 -13.92
CA ASP A 44 -2.05 3.83 -14.46
C ASP A 44 -3.55 4.11 -14.57
N TYR A 45 -4.35 3.12 -15.00
CA TYR A 45 -5.81 3.22 -15.01
C TYR A 45 -6.37 3.50 -13.61
N LEU A 46 -5.89 2.79 -12.57
CA LEU A 46 -6.34 3.01 -11.20
C LEU A 46 -5.98 4.39 -10.65
N ILE A 47 -4.84 4.96 -11.06
CA ILE A 47 -4.31 6.23 -10.55
C ILE A 47 -4.87 7.44 -11.31
N TYR A 48 -4.90 7.41 -12.66
CA TYR A 48 -5.08 8.62 -13.48
C TYR A 48 -6.37 8.64 -14.29
N ASP A 49 -6.85 7.49 -14.76
CA ASP A 49 -8.02 7.44 -15.66
C ASP A 49 -9.37 7.50 -14.92
N VAL A 50 -9.32 7.89 -13.65
CA VAL A 50 -10.45 8.10 -12.74
C VAL A 50 -11.47 6.95 -12.89
N PRO A 51 -11.13 5.73 -12.38
CA PRO A 51 -12.13 4.70 -12.22
C PRO A 51 -13.18 5.20 -11.22
N SER A 52 -14.25 4.44 -11.03
CA SER A 52 -15.23 4.80 -10.00
C SER A 52 -14.52 4.96 -8.64
N SER A 53 -14.59 6.17 -8.06
CA SER A 53 -13.72 6.61 -6.97
C SER A 53 -14.50 7.20 -5.80
N LEU A 54 -13.88 7.14 -4.63
CA LEU A 54 -14.37 7.77 -3.41
C LEU A 54 -13.24 8.58 -2.78
N SER A 55 -13.34 9.90 -2.85
CA SER A 55 -12.32 10.82 -2.33
C SER A 55 -12.83 11.54 -1.09
N PHE A 56 -12.00 11.57 -0.06
CA PHE A 56 -12.25 12.25 1.21
C PHE A 56 -11.39 13.51 1.26
N TYR A 57 -12.05 14.65 1.35
CA TYR A 57 -11.47 15.96 1.61
C TYR A 57 -11.96 16.45 2.98
N GLU A 58 -11.34 17.49 3.52
CA GLU A 58 -11.71 18.04 4.85
C GLU A 58 -13.19 18.41 4.95
N GLU A 59 -13.73 19.04 3.89
CA GLU A 59 -15.09 19.58 3.91
C GLU A 59 -16.13 18.63 3.27
N GLN A 60 -15.70 17.62 2.51
CA GLN A 60 -16.62 16.81 1.71
C GLN A 60 -16.08 15.43 1.34
N VAL A 61 -17.02 14.53 1.06
CA VAL A 61 -16.73 13.23 0.45
C VAL A 61 -17.30 13.23 -0.96
N VAL A 62 -16.43 13.12 -1.96
CA VAL A 62 -16.80 13.11 -3.38
C VAL A 62 -16.83 11.67 -3.86
N ARG A 63 -17.92 11.30 -4.55
CA ARG A 63 -18.05 10.01 -5.20
C ARG A 63 -18.20 10.22 -6.70
N ASP A 64 -17.28 9.67 -7.48
CA ASP A 64 -17.32 9.67 -8.95
C ASP A 64 -17.63 8.26 -9.45
N ILE A 65 -18.70 8.07 -10.24
CA ILE A 65 -19.12 6.76 -10.76
C ILE A 65 -19.30 6.90 -12.27
N ARG A 66 -18.21 6.75 -13.04
CA ARG A 66 -18.26 6.93 -14.50
C ARG A 66 -18.59 5.65 -15.25
N LYS A 67 -17.84 4.57 -15.00
CA LYS A 67 -17.86 3.34 -15.81
C LYS A 67 -18.19 2.06 -15.03
N GLU A 68 -17.75 1.96 -13.78
CA GLU A 68 -17.97 0.77 -12.95
C GLU A 68 -19.00 1.01 -11.85
N LYS A 69 -19.78 -0.02 -11.49
CA LYS A 69 -20.74 0.08 -10.38
C LYS A 69 -20.08 0.04 -8.98
N SER A 70 -18.82 -0.37 -8.91
CA SER A 70 -18.04 -0.51 -7.67
C SER A 70 -16.91 0.49 -7.61
N ILE A 71 -16.61 0.99 -6.41
CA ILE A 71 -15.46 1.86 -6.17
C ILE A 71 -14.18 1.03 -6.31
N GLN A 72 -13.28 1.48 -7.17
CA GLN A 72 -11.97 0.87 -7.41
C GLN A 72 -10.84 1.63 -6.71
N THR A 73 -11.01 2.94 -6.53
CA THR A 73 -10.00 3.81 -5.93
C THR A 73 -10.59 4.61 -4.79
N VAL A 74 -9.89 4.64 -3.66
CA VAL A 74 -10.23 5.47 -2.50
C VAL A 74 -9.08 6.42 -2.25
N GLU A 75 -9.37 7.72 -2.10
CA GLU A 75 -8.34 8.74 -1.84
C GLU A 75 -8.65 9.49 -0.54
N PHE A 76 -7.62 9.69 0.27
CA PHE A 76 -7.63 10.56 1.43
C PHE A 76 -6.67 11.71 1.20
N ASP A 77 -7.20 12.94 1.23
CA ASP A 77 -6.45 14.17 0.97
C ASP A 77 -5.46 14.53 2.09
N ASN A 78 -5.64 13.95 3.27
CA ASN A 78 -4.65 13.96 4.34
C ASN A 78 -4.83 12.75 5.26
N VAL A 79 -3.86 12.53 6.15
CA VAL A 79 -3.81 11.38 7.04
C VAL A 79 -4.90 11.41 8.12
N ALA A 80 -5.33 12.59 8.58
CA ALA A 80 -6.35 12.70 9.62
C ALA A 80 -7.69 12.08 9.16
N LEU A 81 -7.99 12.15 7.87
CA LEU A 81 -9.21 11.61 7.28
C LEU A 81 -9.28 10.07 7.27
N LEU A 82 -8.17 9.36 7.54
CA LEU A 82 -8.14 7.89 7.62
C LEU A 82 -9.06 7.30 8.70
N GLU A 83 -9.50 8.11 9.67
CA GLU A 83 -10.53 7.68 10.63
C GLU A 83 -11.85 7.26 9.96
N ASN A 84 -12.13 7.82 8.78
CA ASN A 84 -13.33 7.50 8.00
C ASN A 84 -13.36 6.05 7.49
N ILE A 85 -12.24 5.32 7.51
CA ILE A 85 -12.21 3.88 7.20
C ILE A 85 -13.16 3.09 8.13
N LYS A 86 -13.35 3.56 9.37
CA LYS A 86 -14.25 2.92 10.34
C LYS A 86 -15.73 3.24 10.10
N ASN A 87 -16.03 4.18 9.20
CA ASN A 87 -17.40 4.60 8.92
C ASN A 87 -18.12 3.54 8.09
N LYS A 88 -19.11 2.88 8.71
CA LYS A 88 -19.90 1.80 8.10
C LYS A 88 -20.64 2.22 6.82
N LYS A 89 -20.90 3.52 6.63
CA LYS A 89 -21.54 4.06 5.42
C LYS A 89 -20.76 3.70 4.15
N TYR A 90 -19.43 3.65 4.23
CA TYR A 90 -18.55 3.43 3.07
C TYR A 90 -18.00 2.00 2.99
N LYS A 91 -18.43 1.10 3.90
CA LYS A 91 -17.91 -0.27 3.99
C LYS A 91 -18.00 -1.02 2.66
N LYS A 92 -19.09 -0.85 1.90
CA LYS A 92 -19.24 -1.52 0.60
C LYS A 92 -18.18 -1.02 -0.40
N ASP A 93 -17.91 0.28 -0.38
CA ASP A 93 -16.95 0.93 -1.27
C ASP A 93 -15.52 0.51 -0.93
N PHE A 94 -15.16 0.50 0.36
CA PHE A 94 -13.86 0.02 0.82
C PHE A 94 -13.61 -1.43 0.42
N ASN A 95 -14.62 -2.30 0.56
CA ASN A 95 -14.48 -3.71 0.22
C ASN A 95 -14.10 -3.96 -1.25
N THR A 96 -14.51 -3.09 -2.17
CA THR A 96 -14.25 -3.26 -3.61
C THR A 96 -13.03 -2.51 -4.11
N ALA A 97 -12.51 -1.57 -3.32
CA ALA A 97 -11.39 -0.74 -3.74
C ALA A 97 -10.11 -1.59 -3.88
N CYS A 98 -9.45 -1.42 -5.01
CA CYS A 98 -8.18 -2.06 -5.37
C CYS A 98 -6.98 -1.16 -5.05
N LEU A 99 -7.19 0.17 -5.01
CA LEU A 99 -6.17 1.17 -4.70
C LEU A 99 -6.65 2.08 -3.56
N LEU A 100 -5.80 2.22 -2.55
CA LEU A 100 -5.93 3.23 -1.49
C LEU A 100 -4.84 4.28 -1.69
N MET A 101 -5.20 5.53 -1.89
CA MET A 101 -4.29 6.66 -1.99
C MET A 101 -4.38 7.51 -0.73
N VAL A 102 -3.23 7.88 -0.17
CA VAL A 102 -3.15 8.75 1.00
C VAL A 102 -2.11 9.82 0.72
N ARG A 103 -2.52 11.09 0.79
CA ARG A 103 -1.57 12.19 0.78
C ARG A 103 -0.98 12.35 2.18
N TRP A 104 0.32 12.57 2.24
CA TRP A 104 1.07 12.62 3.50
C TRP A 104 1.95 13.88 3.55
N GLU A 105 1.84 14.61 4.65
CA GLU A 105 2.67 15.76 4.97
C GLU A 105 3.58 15.52 6.17
N LYS A 106 4.63 16.33 6.27
CA LYS A 106 5.58 16.23 7.39
C LYS A 106 4.90 16.55 8.70
N GLY A 107 4.95 15.58 9.61
CA GLY A 107 4.37 15.70 10.95
C GLY A 107 3.09 14.91 11.10
N ASP A 108 2.49 14.46 10.00
CA ASP A 108 1.36 13.54 10.03
C ASP A 108 1.79 12.17 10.54
N ASP A 109 0.98 11.56 11.40
CA ASP A 109 1.16 10.19 11.86
C ASP A 109 0.45 9.21 10.93
N LEU A 110 1.16 8.69 9.93
CA LEU A 110 0.66 7.69 8.97
C LEU A 110 0.50 6.31 9.64
N ASN A 111 -0.36 6.22 10.64
CA ASN A 111 -0.62 5.00 11.40
C ASN A 111 -1.75 4.20 10.75
N LEU A 112 -1.43 3.55 9.64
CA LEU A 112 -2.33 2.58 9.00
C LEU A 112 -2.18 1.21 9.63
N THR A 113 -3.22 0.82 10.38
CA THR A 113 -3.27 -0.48 11.04
C THR A 113 -3.82 -1.56 10.12
N LYS A 114 -3.44 -2.80 10.41
CA LYS A 114 -3.98 -3.99 9.76
C LYS A 114 -5.52 -4.04 9.82
N GLU A 115 -6.11 -3.67 10.95
CA GLU A 115 -7.56 -3.68 11.17
C GLU A 115 -8.26 -2.71 10.21
N GLN A 116 -7.67 -1.56 9.93
CA GLN A 116 -8.17 -0.62 8.93
C GLN A 116 -8.04 -1.19 7.52
N LEU A 117 -6.88 -1.77 7.18
CA LEU A 117 -6.65 -2.33 5.84
C LEU A 117 -7.53 -3.55 5.55
N LYS A 118 -7.95 -4.31 6.57
CA LYS A 118 -8.93 -5.42 6.43
C LYS A 118 -10.32 -4.99 5.97
N GLU A 119 -10.68 -3.72 6.09
CA GLU A 119 -11.93 -3.20 5.51
C GLU A 119 -11.88 -3.18 3.98
N PHE A 120 -10.69 -3.31 3.39
CA PHE A 120 -10.46 -3.33 1.96
C PHE A 120 -10.10 -4.73 1.47
N LYS A 121 -11.12 -5.56 1.23
CA LYS A 121 -10.93 -6.97 0.81
C LYS A 121 -10.25 -7.16 -0.54
N SER A 122 -10.40 -6.19 -1.45
CA SER A 122 -9.84 -6.22 -2.79
C SER A 122 -8.56 -5.40 -2.94
N LEU A 123 -8.03 -4.84 -1.85
CA LEU A 123 -6.88 -3.95 -1.90
C LEU A 123 -5.65 -4.68 -2.40
N LYS A 124 -5.05 -4.13 -3.46
CA LYS A 124 -3.77 -4.59 -4.02
C LYS A 124 -2.66 -3.60 -3.74
N PHE A 125 -2.99 -2.31 -3.77
CA PHE A 125 -2.02 -1.22 -3.69
C PHE A 125 -2.41 -0.20 -2.62
N LEU A 126 -1.42 0.20 -1.82
CA LEU A 126 -1.46 1.42 -1.01
C LEU A 126 -0.45 2.40 -1.59
N LEU A 127 -0.91 3.54 -2.11
CA LEU A 127 -0.06 4.59 -2.66
C LEU A 127 0.01 5.78 -1.70
N ILE A 128 1.22 6.07 -1.22
CA ILE A 128 1.53 7.24 -0.41
C ILE A 128 2.00 8.36 -1.33
N LYS A 129 1.24 9.45 -1.40
CA LYS A 129 1.61 10.66 -2.13
C LYS A 129 2.25 11.65 -1.14
N SER A 130 3.57 11.74 -1.15
CA SER A 130 4.31 12.57 -0.21
C SER A 130 4.50 13.98 -0.76
N TYR A 131 4.21 15.01 0.05
CA TYR A 131 4.57 16.40 -0.23
C TYR A 131 6.06 16.69 0.01
N GLN A 132 6.80 15.72 0.56
CA GLN A 132 8.26 15.80 0.73
C GLN A 132 8.99 14.81 -0.18
N PRO A 133 10.19 15.16 -0.68
CA PRO A 133 11.04 14.21 -1.39
C PRO A 133 11.29 12.96 -0.54
N VAL A 134 10.93 11.79 -1.07
CA VAL A 134 11.08 10.53 -0.35
C VAL A 134 12.54 10.09 -0.40
N ASN A 135 13.16 10.10 0.77
CA ASN A 135 14.52 9.60 0.98
C ASN A 135 14.48 8.37 1.90
N LYS A 136 15.64 7.72 2.10
CA LYS A 136 15.75 6.52 2.94
C LYS A 136 15.23 6.68 4.37
N GLN A 137 15.31 7.88 4.94
CA GLN A 137 14.74 8.15 6.28
C GLN A 137 13.21 8.08 6.24
N LEU A 138 12.60 8.70 5.23
CA LEU A 138 11.15 8.69 5.06
C LEU A 138 10.63 7.30 4.66
N GLU A 139 11.38 6.55 3.85
CA GLU A 139 11.08 5.15 3.55
C GLU A 139 11.02 4.28 4.81
N ASN A 140 12.03 4.41 5.67
CA ASN A 140 12.05 3.73 6.96
C ASN A 140 10.88 4.14 7.86
N TYR A 141 10.49 5.43 7.81
CA TYR A 141 9.33 5.93 8.52
C TYR A 141 8.04 5.24 8.02
N PHE A 142 7.78 5.23 6.71
CA PHE A 142 6.60 4.58 6.14
C PHE A 142 6.57 3.08 6.46
N THR A 143 7.69 2.39 6.30
CA THR A 143 7.81 0.95 6.60
C THR A 143 7.49 0.64 8.07
N LYS A 144 7.88 1.53 8.99
CA LYS A 144 7.62 1.35 10.43
C LYS A 144 6.16 1.63 10.82
N HIS A 145 5.51 2.59 10.16
CA HIS A 145 4.17 3.05 10.55
C HIS A 145 3.06 2.33 9.77
N ILE A 146 3.38 1.68 8.66
CA ILE A 146 2.49 0.79 7.92
C ILE A 146 2.72 -0.64 8.43
N LYS A 147 1.97 -1.03 9.46
CA LYS A 147 2.17 -2.31 10.16
C LYS A 147 1.45 -3.45 9.46
N LEU A 148 2.08 -4.01 8.43
CA LEU A 148 1.62 -5.19 7.70
C LEU A 148 2.23 -6.48 8.27
N GLU A 149 1.95 -6.78 9.54
CA GLU A 149 2.60 -7.92 10.25
C GLU A 149 2.09 -9.31 9.82
N ASP A 150 1.10 -9.42 8.92
CA ASP A 150 0.51 -10.70 8.52
C ASP A 150 0.84 -11.06 7.07
N ARG A 151 1.34 -12.29 6.85
CA ARG A 151 1.66 -12.83 5.53
C ARG A 151 0.43 -13.08 4.66
N ALA A 152 -0.77 -13.04 5.24
CA ALA A 152 -2.02 -13.27 4.51
C ALA A 152 -2.52 -12.05 3.71
N ILE A 153 -1.93 -10.86 3.92
CA ILE A 153 -2.35 -9.63 3.25
C ILE A 153 -1.23 -9.18 2.31
N GLU A 154 -1.35 -9.56 1.05
CA GLU A 154 -0.44 -9.15 -0.04
C GLU A 154 -0.83 -7.77 -0.56
N ILE A 155 -0.66 -6.73 0.27
CA ILE A 155 -0.76 -5.34 -0.18
C ILE A 155 0.63 -4.84 -0.52
N GLU A 156 0.80 -4.32 -1.73
CA GLU A 156 2.01 -3.64 -2.14
C GLU A 156 1.94 -2.16 -1.77
N VAL A 157 2.96 -1.68 -1.06
CA VAL A 157 3.04 -0.29 -0.60
C VAL A 157 3.92 0.47 -1.56
N LEU A 158 3.33 1.47 -2.21
CA LEU A 158 3.96 2.34 -3.18
C LEU A 158 4.11 3.74 -2.61
N TYR A 159 5.11 4.48 -3.08
CA TYR A 159 5.21 5.91 -2.80
C TYR A 159 5.56 6.72 -4.05
N THR A 160 5.18 7.99 -4.05
CA THR A 160 5.63 8.98 -5.03
C THR A 160 5.70 10.37 -4.39
N TYR A 161 6.52 11.26 -4.94
CA TYR A 161 6.62 12.65 -4.52
C TYR A 161 5.75 13.52 -5.42
N ILE A 162 4.85 14.31 -4.82
CA ILE A 162 3.89 15.14 -5.56
C ILE A 162 4.24 16.63 -5.61
N GLY A 163 5.28 17.08 -4.90
CA GLY A 163 5.62 18.50 -4.79
C GLY A 163 4.70 19.26 -3.84
N GLU A 164 5.07 20.51 -3.51
CA GLU A 164 4.18 21.42 -2.77
C GLU A 164 3.09 21.93 -3.74
N GLU A 165 1.81 21.85 -3.34
CA GLU A 165 0.74 22.62 -4.00
C GLU A 165 0.93 24.09 -3.56
N PHE A 166 1.38 24.95 -4.50
CA PHE A 166 1.55 26.40 -4.30
C PHE A 166 0.23 27.15 -4.38
#